data_AF-A0A1V5MGP8-F1
#
_entry.id   AF-A0A1V5MGP8-F1
#
_cell.length_a   1.000
_cell.length_b   1.000
_cell.length_c   1.000
_cell.angle_alpha   90.00
_cell.angle_beta   90.00
_cell.angle_gamma   90.00
#
_symmetry.space_group_name_H-M   'P 1'
#
loop_
_entity.id
_entity.type
_entity.pdbx_description
1 polymer ?
#
loop_
_entity_poly.entity_id
_entity_poly.type
_entity_poly.pdbx_seq_one_letter_code
_entity_poly.pdbx_strand_id
1 'polypeptide(L)'
;MPQFLGGRGDITAFLDHIDYAVGRFGDDHVAIGTDRAYHSVLSQSERARLGPVPAGSNNWQSLWPAGSLPYRPDWQKPEQLRSLEWTNWPLFTVGLVQRGHSDERIRKIIGLNVLRVARANFPYDRYPGLAVPETGAAPAD
;
A
#
# COMPACT_ATOMS: atom_id res chain seq x y z
N MET A 1 -1.16 1.85 7.62
CA MET A 1 -0.42 2.28 8.84
C MET A 1 -0.11 3.79 8.82
N PRO A 2 -1.00 4.68 9.31
CA PRO A 2 -0.79 6.14 9.22
C PRO A 2 0.39 6.67 10.05
N GLN A 3 0.78 5.95 11.11
CA GLN A 3 1.80 6.41 12.04
C GLN A 3 3.21 6.51 11.42
N PHE A 4 3.50 5.75 10.37
CA PHE A 4 4.80 5.81 9.66
C PHE A 4 4.87 6.91 8.59
N LEU A 5 3.74 7.56 8.27
CA LEU A 5 3.75 8.73 7.40
C LEU A 5 4.31 9.97 8.10
N GLY A 6 4.29 10.01 9.44
CA GLY A 6 4.62 11.21 10.19
C GLY A 6 3.69 12.39 9.85
N GLY A 7 4.06 13.59 10.29
CA GLY A 7 3.29 14.81 10.04
C GLY A 7 1.82 14.66 10.43
N ARG A 8 0.91 14.86 9.46
CA ARG A 8 -0.54 14.74 9.67
C ARG A 8 -1.05 13.30 9.69
N GLY A 9 -0.29 12.35 9.13
CA GLY A 9 -0.70 10.94 9.02
C GLY A 9 -1.89 10.69 8.09
N ASP A 10 -2.19 11.61 7.18
CA ASP A 10 -3.33 11.55 6.25
C ASP A 10 -2.87 11.41 4.79
N ILE A 11 -3.83 11.42 3.85
CA ILE A 11 -3.58 11.32 2.41
C ILE A 11 -2.61 12.40 1.90
N THR A 12 -2.58 13.59 2.49
CA THR A 12 -1.65 14.64 2.08
C THR A 12 -0.22 14.23 2.41
N ALA A 13 0.03 13.79 3.65
CA ALA A 13 1.34 13.27 4.04
C ALA A 13 1.76 12.07 3.19
N PHE A 14 0.82 11.17 2.88
CA PHE A 14 1.08 10.02 2.00
C PHE A 14 1.55 10.44 0.59
N LEU A 15 0.89 11.43 0.00
CA LEU A 15 1.27 11.92 -1.31
C LEU A 15 2.60 12.71 -1.28
N ASP A 16 2.91 13.41 -0.19
CA ASP A 16 4.23 14.04 0.02
C ASP A 16 5.36 12.99 0.05
N HIS A 17 5.10 11.82 0.65
CA HIS A 17 6.04 10.68 0.61
C HIS A 17 6.24 10.14 -0.80
N ILE A 18 5.17 10.08 -1.61
CA ILE A 18 5.30 9.69 -3.03
C ILE A 18 6.16 10.68 -3.78
N ASP A 19 5.92 11.99 -3.62
CA ASP A 19 6.71 13.05 -4.27
C ASP A 19 8.19 12.94 -3.89
N TYR A 20 8.47 12.75 -2.60
CA TYR A 20 9.82 12.55 -2.11
C TYR A 20 10.47 11.30 -2.71
N ALA A 21 9.78 10.15 -2.70
CA ALA A 21 10.31 8.90 -3.22
C ALA A 21 10.59 9.00 -4.73
N VAL A 22 9.69 9.63 -5.49
CA VAL A 22 9.89 9.88 -6.93
C VAL A 22 11.11 10.78 -7.15
N GLY A 23 11.24 11.88 -6.40
CA GLY A 23 12.37 12.79 -6.52
C GLY A 23 13.70 12.15 -6.12
N ARG A 24 13.68 11.20 -5.18
CA ARG A 24 14.90 10.58 -4.63
C ARG A 24 15.36 9.32 -5.39
N PHE A 25 14.43 8.53 -5.91
CA PHE A 25 14.70 7.21 -6.49
C PHE A 25 14.26 7.06 -7.95
N GLY A 26 13.54 8.05 -8.50
CA GLY A 26 12.94 7.97 -9.82
C GLY A 26 11.61 7.23 -9.80
N ASP A 27 10.72 7.60 -10.73
CA ASP A 27 9.36 7.07 -10.78
C ASP A 27 9.27 5.61 -11.19
N ASP A 28 10.29 5.05 -11.83
CA ASP A 28 10.36 3.60 -12.09
C ASP A 28 10.48 2.78 -10.81
N HIS A 29 10.85 3.36 -9.66
CA HIS A 29 11.13 2.63 -8.42
C HIS A 29 10.09 2.84 -7.30
N VAL A 30 8.94 3.47 -7.61
CA VAL A 30 7.93 3.83 -6.61
C VAL A 30 6.62 3.08 -6.85
N ALA A 31 6.02 2.55 -5.79
CA ALA A 31 4.71 1.90 -5.82
C ALA A 31 3.92 2.20 -4.53
N ILE A 32 2.61 1.96 -4.56
CA ILE A 32 1.71 2.21 -3.42
C ILE A 32 1.46 0.92 -2.63
N GLY A 33 1.64 0.98 -1.31
CA GLY A 33 1.24 -0.06 -0.36
C GLY A 33 0.72 0.57 0.94
N THR A 34 -0.59 0.73 1.07
CA THR A 34 -1.21 1.44 2.22
C THR A 34 -1.24 0.62 3.51
N ASP A 35 -1.06 -0.70 3.41
CA ASP A 35 -1.25 -1.67 4.48
C ASP A 35 -2.64 -1.51 5.15
N ARG A 36 -3.66 -1.36 4.30
CA ARG A 36 -5.08 -1.26 4.67
C ARG A 36 -5.88 -2.15 3.72
N ALA A 37 -6.52 -3.17 4.27
CA ALA A 37 -7.37 -4.09 3.54
C ALA A 37 -8.83 -3.97 4.00
N TYR A 38 -9.74 -4.52 3.21
CA TYR A 38 -11.12 -4.69 3.64
C TYR A 38 -11.18 -5.61 4.87
N HIS A 39 -11.88 -5.16 5.90
CA HIS A 39 -12.25 -5.99 7.04
C HIS A 39 -13.73 -6.35 6.95
N SER A 40 -14.03 -7.64 6.92
CA SER A 40 -15.41 -8.14 6.97
C SER A 40 -16.08 -7.69 8.28
N VAL A 41 -17.38 -7.36 8.19
CA VAL A 41 -18.24 -7.10 9.36
C VAL A 41 -18.29 -8.29 10.32
N LEU A 42 -18.04 -9.51 9.83
CA LEU A 42 -17.99 -10.73 10.63
C LEU A 42 -16.59 -11.00 11.24
N SER A 43 -15.57 -10.20 10.89
CA SER A 43 -14.18 -10.48 11.28
C SER A 43 -14.01 -10.62 12.80
N GLN A 44 -14.70 -9.78 13.57
CA GLN A 44 -14.64 -9.83 15.04
C GLN A 44 -15.34 -11.07 15.60
N SER A 45 -16.55 -11.41 15.11
CA SER A 45 -17.28 -12.58 15.58
C SER A 45 -16.58 -13.89 15.22
N GLU A 46 -15.97 -13.97 14.04
CA GLU A 46 -15.18 -15.14 13.64
C GLU A 46 -13.88 -15.25 14.45
N ARG A 47 -13.16 -14.15 14.71
CA ARG A 47 -11.97 -14.18 15.58
C ARG A 47 -12.28 -14.62 17.00
N ALA A 48 -13.43 -14.24 17.55
CA ALA A 48 -13.82 -14.66 18.90
C ALA A 48 -14.02 -16.19 19.02
N ARG A 49 -14.30 -16.90 17.92
CA ARG A 49 -14.45 -18.36 17.90
C ARG A 49 -13.13 -19.12 17.98
N LEU A 50 -12.00 -18.48 17.66
CA LEU A 50 -10.67 -19.11 17.59
C LEU A 50 -10.02 -19.32 18.97
N GLY A 51 -10.65 -18.87 20.06
CA GLY A 51 -10.08 -18.90 21.40
C GLY A 51 -8.99 -17.82 21.61
N PRO A 52 -8.49 -17.65 22.85
CA PRO A 52 -7.43 -16.68 23.13
C PRO A 52 -6.13 -17.09 22.44
N VAL A 53 -5.52 -16.15 21.72
CA VAL A 53 -4.14 -16.31 21.23
C VAL A 53 -3.23 -16.31 22.47
N PRO A 54 -2.38 -17.35 22.68
CA PRO A 54 -1.41 -17.34 23.77
C PRO A 54 -0.60 -16.05 23.73
N ALA A 55 -0.46 -15.39 24.87
CA ALA A 55 0.39 -14.21 24.98
C ALA A 55 1.84 -14.62 24.70
N GLY A 56 2.28 -14.51 23.45
CA GLY A 56 3.69 -14.64 23.11
C GLY A 56 4.44 -13.49 23.76
N SER A 57 5.29 -13.80 24.73
CA SER A 57 6.29 -12.85 25.20
C SER A 57 7.33 -12.68 24.09
N ASN A 58 7.63 -11.42 23.75
CA ASN A 58 8.61 -10.99 22.74
C ASN A 58 8.09 -10.93 21.29
N ASN A 59 6.99 -10.20 21.07
CA ASN A 59 6.74 -9.69 19.72
C ASN A 59 7.81 -8.64 19.37
N TRP A 60 8.23 -8.56 18.11
CA TRP A 60 9.29 -7.62 17.69
C TRP A 60 8.94 -6.16 18.01
N GLN A 61 7.66 -5.84 18.16
CA GLN A 61 7.19 -4.51 18.51
C GLN A 61 7.55 -4.11 19.95
N SER A 62 7.80 -5.06 20.86
CA SER A 62 8.28 -4.76 22.22
C SER A 62 9.69 -4.17 22.25
N LEU A 63 10.42 -4.22 21.13
CA LEU A 63 11.72 -3.57 20.96
C LEU A 63 11.61 -2.05 20.75
N TRP A 64 10.42 -1.53 20.49
CA TRP A 64 10.20 -0.10 20.30
C TRP A 64 10.08 0.61 21.65
N PRO A 65 10.76 1.76 21.86
CA PRO A 65 10.65 2.52 23.10
C PRO A 65 9.21 2.90 23.46
N ALA A 66 8.90 2.95 24.75
CA ALA A 66 7.60 3.48 25.20
C ALA A 66 7.42 4.92 24.68
N GLY A 67 6.26 5.21 24.08
CA GLY A 67 5.99 6.52 23.48
C GLY A 67 6.67 6.77 22.12
N SER A 68 7.30 5.76 21.50
CA SER A 68 7.63 5.82 20.07
C SER A 68 6.43 5.43 19.21
N LEU A 69 6.56 5.56 17.89
CA LEU A 69 5.69 4.82 16.97
C LEU A 69 5.73 3.32 17.34
N PRO A 70 4.67 2.52 17.18
CA PRO A 70 3.29 2.86 16.81
C PRO A 70 2.38 3.25 18.00
N TYR A 71 2.92 3.36 19.22
CA TYR A 71 2.14 3.39 20.48
C TYR A 71 1.73 4.79 20.97
N ARG A 72 1.98 5.81 20.16
CA ARG A 72 1.68 7.19 20.51
C ARG A 72 0.19 7.50 20.32
N PRO A 73 -0.47 8.14 21.31
CA PRO A 73 -1.93 8.35 21.31
C PRO A 73 -2.39 9.40 20.27
N ASP A 74 -1.47 10.20 19.73
CA ASP A 74 -1.76 11.17 18.67
C ASP A 74 -1.81 10.55 17.27
N TRP A 75 -1.58 9.24 17.15
CA TRP A 75 -1.79 8.45 15.93
C TRP A 75 -3.06 7.61 16.01
N GLN A 76 -3.50 7.08 14.86
CA GLN A 76 -4.70 6.25 14.71
C GLN A 76 -6.02 7.02 14.84
N LYS A 77 -6.00 8.33 14.55
CA LYS A 77 -7.24 9.11 14.48
C LYS A 77 -8.11 8.61 13.31
N PRO A 78 -9.45 8.66 13.43
CA PRO A 78 -10.35 8.20 12.37
C PRO A 78 -10.09 8.81 10.99
N GLU A 79 -9.66 10.07 10.93
CA GLU A 79 -9.36 10.76 9.66
C GLU A 79 -8.09 10.19 9.00
N GLN A 80 -7.04 9.97 9.80
CA GLN A 80 -5.79 9.35 9.37
C GLN A 80 -6.04 7.95 8.81
N LEU A 81 -6.77 7.13 9.57
CA LEU A 81 -7.11 5.76 9.19
C LEU A 81 -7.97 5.69 7.93
N ARG A 82 -9.03 6.52 7.87
CA ARG A 82 -9.97 6.52 6.75
C ARG A 82 -9.35 7.04 5.47
N SER A 83 -8.39 7.96 5.55
CA SER A 83 -7.79 8.57 4.36
C SER A 83 -7.03 7.58 3.47
N LEU A 84 -6.50 6.49 4.06
CA LEU A 84 -5.72 5.46 3.35
C LEU A 84 -6.50 4.16 3.09
N GLU A 85 -7.81 4.18 3.27
CA GLU A 85 -8.66 3.02 2.96
C GLU A 85 -8.54 2.64 1.48
N TRP A 86 -8.65 1.34 1.20
CA TRP A 86 -8.55 0.82 -0.16
C TRP A 86 -9.61 1.42 -1.11
N THR A 87 -10.77 1.82 -0.57
CA THR A 87 -11.83 2.49 -1.34
C THR A 87 -11.43 3.88 -1.84
N ASN A 88 -10.41 4.49 -1.24
CA ASN A 88 -9.90 5.80 -1.63
C ASN A 88 -8.84 5.73 -2.73
N TRP A 89 -8.60 4.56 -3.33
CA TRP A 89 -7.64 4.42 -4.42
C TRP A 89 -7.79 5.48 -5.52
N PRO A 90 -9.02 5.83 -5.98
CA PRO A 90 -9.19 6.92 -6.95
C PRO A 90 -8.70 8.28 -6.44
N LEU A 91 -8.79 8.55 -5.14
CA LEU A 91 -8.33 9.82 -4.54
C LEU A 91 -6.81 9.95 -4.53
N PHE A 92 -6.08 8.84 -4.48
CA PHE A 92 -4.62 8.88 -4.65
C PHE A 92 -4.26 9.36 -6.06
N THR A 93 -4.94 8.83 -7.08
CA THR A 93 -4.78 9.29 -8.46
C THR A 93 -5.13 10.76 -8.62
N VAL A 94 -6.27 11.22 -8.07
CA VAL A 94 -6.66 12.64 -8.10
C VAL A 94 -5.58 13.50 -7.44
N GLY A 95 -5.07 13.08 -6.29
CA GLY A 95 -4.01 13.79 -5.58
C GLY A 95 -2.69 13.88 -6.34
N LEU A 96 -2.34 12.84 -7.12
CA LEU A 96 -1.17 12.87 -8.00
C LEU A 96 -1.37 13.80 -9.21
N VAL A 97 -2.58 13.80 -9.80
CA VAL A 97 -2.93 14.73 -10.89
C VAL A 97 -2.85 16.18 -10.40
N GLN A 98 -3.43 16.48 -9.23
CA GLN A 98 -3.39 17.83 -8.64
C GLN A 98 -1.97 18.31 -8.32
N ARG A 99 -1.02 17.38 -8.11
CA ARG A 99 0.40 17.67 -7.91
C ARG A 99 1.21 17.80 -9.21
N GLY A 100 0.58 17.64 -10.37
CA GLY A 100 1.22 17.81 -11.68
C GLY A 100 2.04 16.61 -12.15
N HIS A 101 1.81 15.41 -11.61
CA HIS A 101 2.41 14.19 -12.16
C HIS A 101 1.83 13.88 -13.54
N SER A 102 2.68 13.42 -14.46
CA SER A 102 2.24 12.99 -15.80
C SER A 102 1.45 11.68 -15.74
N ASP A 103 0.57 11.47 -16.72
CA ASP A 103 -0.17 10.22 -16.86
C ASP A 103 0.72 8.98 -16.90
N GLU A 104 1.87 9.07 -17.60
CA GLU A 104 2.84 7.99 -17.67
C GLU A 104 3.36 7.62 -16.28
N ARG A 105 3.77 8.63 -15.51
CA ARG A 105 4.26 8.45 -14.14
C ARG A 105 3.17 7.91 -13.21
N ILE A 106 1.95 8.43 -13.31
CA ILE A 106 0.83 7.96 -12.49
C ILE A 106 0.59 6.47 -12.76
N ARG A 107 0.56 6.03 -14.03
CA ARG A 107 0.39 4.61 -14.39
C ARG A 107 1.50 3.74 -13.79
N LYS A 108 2.76 4.21 -13.80
CA LYS A 108 3.89 3.55 -13.14
C LYS A 108 3.62 3.34 -11.64
N ILE A 109 3.32 4.42 -10.93
CA ILE A 109 3.15 4.44 -9.47
C ILE A 109 1.97 3.59 -9.00
N ILE A 110 0.83 3.69 -9.68
CA ILE A 110 -0.40 3.01 -9.23
C ILE A 110 -0.44 1.51 -9.57
N GLY A 111 0.49 1.00 -10.39
CA GLY A 111 0.52 -0.45 -10.66
C GLY A 111 1.54 -0.97 -11.66
N LEU A 112 1.93 -0.22 -12.70
CA LEU A 112 2.81 -0.78 -13.73
C LEU A 112 4.20 -1.15 -13.19
N ASN A 113 4.71 -0.44 -12.19
CA ASN A 113 5.97 -0.80 -11.54
C ASN A 113 5.89 -2.15 -10.82
N VAL A 114 4.78 -2.40 -10.10
CA VAL A 114 4.54 -3.69 -9.44
C VAL A 114 4.45 -4.80 -10.47
N LEU A 115 3.72 -4.59 -11.57
CA LEU A 115 3.59 -5.56 -12.64
C LEU A 115 4.92 -5.85 -13.35
N ARG A 116 5.75 -4.82 -13.57
CA ARG A 116 7.10 -4.99 -14.13
C ARG A 116 7.96 -5.86 -13.21
N VAL A 117 7.98 -5.59 -11.90
CA VAL A 117 8.77 -6.35 -10.93
C VAL A 117 8.23 -7.77 -10.79
N ALA A 118 6.91 -7.95 -10.73
CA ALA A 118 6.28 -9.26 -10.69
C ALA A 118 6.67 -10.10 -11.90
N ARG A 119 6.58 -9.55 -13.12
CA ARG A 119 7.00 -10.25 -14.36
C ARG A 119 8.46 -10.69 -14.34
N ALA A 120 9.36 -9.86 -13.80
CA ALA A 120 10.78 -10.19 -13.74
C ALA A 120 11.12 -11.28 -12.71
N ASN A 121 10.24 -11.54 -11.73
CA ASN A 121 10.53 -12.44 -10.61
C ASN A 121 9.61 -13.66 -10.52
N PHE A 122 8.44 -13.63 -11.16
CA PHE A 122 7.50 -14.74 -11.11
C PHE A 122 7.84 -15.77 -12.19
N PRO A 123 8.18 -17.01 -11.79
CA PRO A 123 8.43 -18.09 -12.74
C PRO A 123 7.12 -18.48 -13.43
N TYR A 124 6.90 -17.99 -14.64
CA TYR A 124 5.73 -18.33 -15.46
C TYR A 124 5.74 -19.81 -15.90
N ASP A 125 6.92 -20.43 -15.91
CA ASP A 125 7.15 -21.86 -16.13
C ASP A 125 6.65 -22.74 -14.97
N ARG A 126 6.63 -22.22 -13.73
CA ARG A 126 6.16 -22.95 -12.54
C ARG A 126 4.63 -23.04 -12.43
N TYR A 127 3.89 -22.15 -13.11
CA TYR A 127 2.43 -22.13 -13.10
C TYR A 127 1.89 -21.92 -14.53
N PRO A 128 1.88 -22.98 -15.37
CA PRO A 128 1.55 -22.88 -16.79
C PRO A 128 0.15 -22.34 -17.09
N GLY A 129 -0.79 -22.40 -16.14
CA GLY A 129 -2.14 -21.81 -16.27
C GLY A 129 -2.22 -20.29 -16.09
N LEU A 130 -1.11 -19.63 -15.73
CA LEU A 130 -1.04 -18.18 -15.51
C LEU A 130 -0.10 -17.46 -16.50
N ALA A 131 0.36 -18.17 -17.54
CA ALA A 131 1.14 -17.57 -18.61
C ALA A 131 0.32 -16.44 -19.27
N VAL A 132 0.81 -15.20 -19.13
CA VAL A 132 0.27 -14.07 -19.88
C VAL A 132 0.83 -14.19 -21.30
N PRO A 133 -0.01 -14.24 -22.35
CA PRO A 133 0.48 -14.24 -23.73
C PRO A 133 1.41 -13.03 -23.92
N GLU A 134 2.57 -13.25 -24.55
CA GLU A 134 3.46 -12.15 -24.89
C GLU A 134 2.65 -11.13 -25.70
N THR A 135 2.47 -9.94 -25.14
CA THR A 135 1.72 -8.87 -25.79
C THR A 135 2.52 -8.42 -27.01
N GLY A 136 2.18 -8.99 -28.17
CA GLY A 136 2.86 -8.76 -29.45
C GLY A 136 1.92 -8.68 -30.65
N ALA A 137 0.60 -8.64 -30.46
CA ALA A 137 -0.34 -8.29 -31.51
C ALA A 137 -1.48 -7.45 -30.92
N ALA A 138 -1.63 -6.22 -31.40
CA ALA A 138 -2.91 -5.54 -31.30
C ALA A 138 -3.99 -6.46 -31.92
N PRO A 139 -5.22 -6.48 -31.39
CA PRO A 139 -6.31 -7.17 -32.08
C PRO A 139 -6.42 -6.58 -33.50
N ALA A 140 -6.38 -7.45 -34.50
CA ALA A 140 -6.70 -7.08 -35.87
C ALA A 140 -8.20 -6.72 -35.92
N ASP A 141 -8.44 -5.49 -36.38
CA ASP A 141 -9.67 -4.86 -36.89
C ASP A 141 -11.03 -5.30 -36.33
#